data_AF-A0A6B2SBD7-F1
#
_entry.id   AF-A0A6B2SBD7-F1
#
_cell.length_a   1.000
_cell.length_b   1.000
_cell.length_c   1.000
_cell.angle_alpha   90.00
_cell.angle_beta   90.00
_cell.angle_gamma   90.00
#
_symmetry.space_group_name_H-M   'P 1'
#
loop_
_entity.id
_entity.type
_entity.pdbx_description
1 polymer ?
#
loop_
_entity_poly.entity_id
_entity_poly.type
_entity_poly.pdbx_seq_one_letter_code
_entity_poly.pdbx_strand_id
1 'polypeptide(L)'
;MAGQGPAPKDPARRARRNKDPQPQTILRFERAEAPDLPDFRIEQDGDLVEFVWPERTREWWQMWVDSPQAEHFGSTDWDFLLDTALIHARFWRGDLSVAAELRLRVAKHGATMEDRARLRMAFAEADGADGGQGSSGADAAKARYAKLRVIKPGKEGEASGG
;
A
#
# COMPACT_ATOMS: atom_id res chain seq x y z
N MET A 1 5.92 -9.75 45.63
CA MET A 1 6.93 -9.01 44.82
C MET A 1 6.91 -9.58 43.42
N ALA A 2 6.31 -8.86 42.47
CA ALA A 2 6.09 -9.33 41.10
C ALA A 2 7.39 -9.26 40.29
N GLY A 3 7.65 -10.29 39.49
CA GLY A 3 8.91 -10.50 38.77
C GLY A 3 9.15 -9.48 37.66
N GLN A 4 10.33 -8.87 37.69
CA GLN A 4 10.94 -8.27 36.50
C GLN A 4 11.23 -9.41 35.52
N GLY A 5 10.57 -9.40 34.36
CA GLY A 5 10.93 -10.30 33.26
C GLY A 5 12.38 -10.07 32.81
N PRO A 6 12.98 -11.02 32.07
CA PRO A 6 14.34 -10.89 31.57
C PRO A 6 14.53 -9.58 30.80
N ALA A 7 15.65 -8.89 31.04
CA ALA A 7 15.97 -7.66 30.35
C ALA A 7 15.92 -7.86 28.82
N PRO A 8 15.36 -6.89 28.06
CA PRO A 8 15.31 -6.98 26.60
C PRO A 8 16.70 -7.25 26.03
N LYS A 9 16.79 -8.21 25.10
CA LYS A 9 18.05 -8.58 24.47
C LYS A 9 18.69 -7.36 23.80
N ASP A 10 20.01 -7.24 23.96
CA ASP A 10 20.86 -6.26 23.30
C ASP A 10 20.47 -6.13 21.81
N PRO A 11 20.13 -4.91 21.33
CA PRO A 11 19.77 -4.64 19.94
C PRO A 11 20.75 -5.24 18.93
N ALA A 12 22.06 -5.25 19.22
CA ALA A 12 23.11 -5.78 18.33
C ALA A 12 23.08 -7.31 18.21
N ARG A 13 22.37 -8.02 19.11
CA ARG A 13 22.31 -9.49 19.19
C ARG A 13 20.93 -10.07 18.86
N ARG A 14 20.03 -9.25 18.32
CA ARG A 14 18.68 -9.67 17.89
C ARG A 14 18.75 -10.34 16.52
N ALA A 15 18.20 -11.54 16.39
CA ALA A 15 18.12 -12.26 15.12
C ALA A 15 17.24 -11.55 14.08
N ARG A 16 16.22 -10.80 14.54
CA ARG A 16 15.50 -9.81 13.73
C ARG A 16 16.10 -8.44 13.95
N ARG A 17 16.68 -7.90 12.88
CA ARG A 17 17.04 -6.49 12.74
C ARG A 17 15.76 -5.70 12.45
N ASN A 18 14.91 -5.49 13.45
CA ASN A 18 13.98 -4.37 13.36
C ASN A 18 14.85 -3.13 13.43
N LYS A 19 15.23 -2.61 12.26
CA LYS A 19 15.95 -1.35 12.11
C LYS A 19 15.11 -0.28 12.83
N ASP A 20 15.76 0.55 13.63
CA ASP A 20 15.07 1.65 14.30
C ASP A 20 14.28 2.47 13.25
N PRO A 21 13.06 2.93 13.58
CA PRO A 21 12.27 3.74 12.66
C PRO A 21 13.11 4.93 12.19
N GLN A 22 13.34 5.01 10.88
CA GLN A 22 14.02 6.18 10.33
C GLN A 22 13.13 7.40 10.56
N PRO A 23 13.70 8.56 10.93
CA PRO A 23 12.93 9.78 11.07
C PRO A 23 12.18 10.06 9.76
N GLN A 24 10.86 10.21 9.85
CA GLN A 24 10.00 10.45 8.71
C GLN A 24 9.79 11.96 8.54
N THR A 25 9.91 12.44 7.31
CA THR A 25 9.47 13.80 6.97
C THR A 25 7.95 13.74 6.79
N ILE A 26 7.23 14.53 7.59
CA ILE A 26 5.78 14.64 7.49
C ILE A 26 5.48 15.79 6.52
N LEU A 27 4.95 15.45 5.35
CA LEU A 27 4.47 16.43 4.38
C LEU A 27 3.01 16.78 4.71
N ARG A 28 2.64 18.05 4.51
CA ARG A 28 1.23 18.45 4.60
C ARG A 28 0.50 17.93 3.37
N PHE A 29 -0.62 17.26 3.58
CA PHE A 29 -1.48 16.87 2.48
C PHE A 29 -2.20 18.07 1.87
N GLU A 30 -2.19 18.14 0.55
CA GLU A 30 -2.92 19.10 -0.27
C GLU A 30 -3.68 18.29 -1.32
N ARG A 31 -5.00 18.39 -1.33
CA ARG A 31 -5.82 17.87 -2.42
C ARG A 31 -5.85 18.91 -3.54
N ALA A 32 -5.57 18.49 -4.77
CA ALA A 32 -5.69 19.32 -5.95
C ALA A 32 -6.85 18.85 -6.84
N GLU A 33 -7.44 19.79 -7.57
CA GLU A 33 -8.43 19.48 -8.60
C GLU A 33 -7.73 18.92 -9.85
N ALA A 34 -8.41 18.02 -10.55
CA ALA A 34 -7.89 17.48 -11.79
C ALA A 34 -7.81 18.60 -12.85
N PRO A 35 -6.68 18.76 -13.55
CA PRO A 35 -6.62 19.69 -14.66
C PRO A 35 -7.41 19.15 -15.86
N ASP A 36 -7.87 20.07 -16.70
CA ASP A 36 -8.31 19.71 -18.04
C ASP A 36 -7.12 19.18 -18.86
N LEU A 37 -7.40 18.31 -19.82
CA LEU A 37 -6.38 17.94 -20.80
C LEU A 37 -6.00 19.18 -21.61
N PRO A 38 -4.71 19.56 -21.63
CA PRO A 38 -4.28 20.81 -22.24
C PRO A 38 -4.29 20.72 -23.75
N ASP A 39 -4.58 21.86 -24.39
CA ASP A 39 -4.33 22.07 -25.81
C ASP A 39 -2.88 22.50 -26.01
N PHE A 40 -2.18 21.83 -26.91
CA PHE A 40 -0.82 22.19 -27.29
C PHE A 40 -0.55 21.78 -28.73
N ARG A 41 0.57 22.24 -29.29
CA ARG A 41 0.98 21.90 -30.65
C ARG A 41 2.20 21.02 -30.66
N ILE A 42 2.27 20.13 -31.65
CA ILE A 42 3.40 19.24 -31.91
C ILE A 42 3.90 19.46 -33.33
N GLU A 43 5.19 19.22 -33.54
CA GLU A 43 5.74 19.16 -34.89
C GLU A 43 5.36 17.82 -35.52
N GLN A 44 4.75 17.87 -36.70
CA GLN A 44 4.42 16.72 -37.51
C GLN A 44 4.77 17.04 -38.96
N ASP A 45 5.66 16.24 -39.55
CA ASP A 45 6.12 16.39 -40.94
C ASP A 45 6.69 17.79 -41.29
N GLY A 46 7.25 18.48 -40.29
CA GLY A 46 7.84 19.82 -40.43
C GLY A 46 6.87 20.98 -40.16
N ASP A 47 5.59 20.68 -39.93
CA ASP A 47 4.56 21.68 -39.60
C ASP A 47 4.15 21.58 -38.13
N LEU A 48 3.83 22.73 -37.53
CA LEU A 48 3.32 22.80 -36.16
C LEU A 48 1.79 22.62 -36.17
N VAL A 49 1.32 21.43 -35.77
CA VAL A 49 -0.10 21.06 -35.77
C VAL A 49 -0.64 20.93 -34.34
N GLU A 50 -1.95 21.13 -34.17
CA GLU A 50 -2.61 20.94 -32.88
C GLU A 50 -2.63 19.46 -32.49
N PHE A 51 -2.27 19.17 -31.24
CA PHE A 51 -2.33 17.82 -30.71
C PHE A 51 -3.77 17.47 -30.36
N VAL A 52 -4.35 16.53 -31.11
CA VAL A 52 -5.69 16.03 -30.81
C VAL A 52 -5.62 14.82 -29.89
N TRP A 53 -6.12 14.96 -28.66
CA TRP A 53 -6.26 13.83 -27.74
C TRP A 53 -7.17 12.74 -28.32
N PRO A 54 -6.71 11.46 -28.38
CA PRO A 54 -7.57 10.35 -28.78
C PRO A 54 -8.78 10.22 -27.87
N GLU A 55 -9.94 9.85 -28.40
CA GLU A 55 -11.19 9.67 -27.63
C GLU A 55 -10.98 8.76 -26.42
N ARG A 56 -10.34 7.61 -26.66
CA ARG A 56 -10.00 6.65 -25.59
C ARG A 56 -9.13 7.24 -24.48
N THR A 57 -8.26 8.21 -24.79
CA THR A 57 -7.47 8.88 -23.75
C THR A 57 -8.31 9.86 -22.95
N ARG A 58 -9.26 10.56 -23.58
CA ARG A 58 -10.20 11.45 -22.88
C ARG A 58 -11.11 10.67 -21.93
N GLU A 59 -11.67 9.56 -22.40
CA GLU A 59 -12.45 8.63 -21.56
C GLU A 59 -11.61 8.07 -20.39
N TRP A 60 -10.37 7.67 -20.67
CA TRP A 60 -9.45 7.17 -19.65
C TRP A 60 -9.07 8.24 -18.63
N TRP A 61 -8.86 9.49 -19.07
CA TRP A 61 -8.62 10.62 -18.18
C TRP A 61 -9.81 10.85 -17.25
N GLN A 62 -11.02 10.91 -17.82
CA GLN A 62 -12.25 11.08 -17.05
C GLN A 62 -12.46 9.97 -16.02
N MET A 63 -12.15 8.71 -16.37
CA MET A 63 -12.17 7.60 -15.42
C MET A 63 -11.23 7.81 -14.22
N TRP A 64 -10.06 8.43 -14.40
CA TRP A 64 -9.18 8.80 -13.29
C TRP A 64 -9.73 9.96 -12.48
N VAL A 65 -10.30 10.97 -13.13
CA VAL A 65 -10.95 12.11 -12.46
C VAL A 65 -12.08 11.63 -11.55
N ASP A 66 -12.88 10.69 -12.03
CA ASP A 66 -14.04 10.13 -11.30
C ASP A 66 -13.64 9.03 -10.31
N SER A 67 -12.37 8.66 -10.23
CA SER A 67 -11.95 7.53 -9.40
C SER A 67 -11.91 7.90 -7.92
N PRO A 68 -12.20 6.96 -7.00
CA PRO A 68 -12.03 7.21 -5.56
C PRO A 68 -10.58 7.56 -5.17
N GLN A 69 -9.59 7.18 -5.99
CA GLN A 69 -8.19 7.56 -5.71
C GLN A 69 -7.97 9.06 -5.86
N ALA A 70 -8.71 9.72 -6.75
CA ALA A 70 -8.60 11.16 -7.01
C ALA A 70 -8.86 12.03 -5.76
N GLU A 71 -9.59 11.52 -4.77
CA GLU A 71 -9.77 12.20 -3.48
C GLU A 71 -8.45 12.43 -2.72
N HIS A 72 -7.43 11.63 -3.03
CA HIS A 72 -6.12 11.65 -2.41
C HIS A 72 -5.01 12.20 -3.32
N PHE A 73 -5.34 12.74 -4.49
CA PHE A 73 -4.34 13.29 -5.41
C PHE A 73 -4.01 14.74 -5.10
N GLY A 74 -2.71 15.01 -5.02
CA GLY A 74 -2.15 16.36 -5.02
C GLY A 74 -1.75 16.80 -6.43
N SER A 75 -1.25 18.03 -6.52
CA SER A 75 -0.80 18.62 -7.78
C SER A 75 0.23 17.77 -8.51
N THR A 76 1.16 17.14 -7.76
CA THR A 76 2.19 16.27 -8.34
C THR A 76 1.65 14.96 -8.90
N ASP A 77 0.57 14.43 -8.32
CA ASP A 77 -0.05 13.19 -8.82
C ASP A 77 -0.78 13.46 -10.14
N TRP A 78 -1.49 14.59 -10.21
CA TRP A 78 -2.15 15.04 -11.45
C TRP A 78 -1.16 15.33 -12.57
N ASP A 79 -0.06 16.03 -12.26
CA ASP A 79 1.01 16.30 -13.23
C ASP A 79 1.63 15.00 -13.76
N PHE A 80 1.89 14.04 -12.87
CA PHE A 80 2.38 12.73 -13.27
C PHE A 80 1.37 11.95 -14.12
N LEU A 81 0.07 12.01 -13.79
CA LEU A 81 -0.98 11.38 -14.59
C LEU A 81 -1.13 12.07 -15.95
N LEU A 82 -0.94 13.38 -16.05
CA LEU A 82 -1.00 14.11 -17.31
C LEU A 82 0.11 13.63 -18.27
N ASP A 83 1.35 13.50 -17.79
CA ASP A 83 2.44 12.86 -18.53
C ASP A 83 2.08 11.42 -18.94
N THR A 84 1.40 10.70 -18.06
CA THR A 84 0.92 9.34 -18.33
C THR A 84 -0.16 9.33 -19.41
N ALA A 85 -0.99 10.36 -19.50
CA ALA A 85 -2.00 10.52 -20.55
C ALA A 85 -1.36 10.62 -21.93
N LEU A 86 -0.21 11.32 -22.06
CA LEU A 86 0.54 11.39 -23.33
C LEU A 86 1.03 10.00 -23.76
N ILE A 87 1.52 9.20 -22.81
CA ILE A 87 1.96 7.83 -23.05
C ILE A 87 0.77 6.93 -23.45
N HIS A 88 -0.36 7.09 -22.76
CA HIS A 88 -1.60 6.40 -23.09
C HIS A 88 -2.09 6.77 -24.52
N ALA A 89 -2.05 8.04 -24.88
CA ALA A 89 -2.39 8.50 -26.23
C ALA A 89 -1.48 7.88 -27.30
N ARG A 90 -0.17 7.81 -27.05
CA ARG A 90 0.78 7.16 -27.95
C ARG A 90 0.51 5.67 -28.10
N PHE A 91 0.19 4.98 -27.01
CA PHE A 91 -0.22 3.56 -27.04
C PHE A 91 -1.46 3.33 -27.92
N TRP A 92 -2.51 4.14 -27.73
CA TRP A 92 -3.75 4.03 -28.52
C TRP A 92 -3.62 4.43 -29.98
N ARG A 93 -2.59 5.21 -30.33
CA ARG A 93 -2.22 5.49 -31.73
C ARG A 93 -1.42 4.35 -32.38
N GLY A 94 -1.21 3.23 -31.66
CA GLY A 94 -0.63 2.00 -32.19
C GLY A 94 0.83 1.77 -31.80
N ASP A 95 1.44 2.65 -31.00
CA ASP A 95 2.80 2.42 -30.54
C ASP A 95 2.81 1.50 -29.31
N LEU A 96 2.95 0.20 -29.56
CA LEU A 96 2.97 -0.81 -28.51
C LEU A 96 4.26 -0.79 -27.67
N SER A 97 5.31 -0.09 -28.09
CA SER A 97 6.59 -0.05 -27.36
C SER A 97 6.46 0.63 -25.99
N VAL A 98 5.49 1.54 -25.84
CA VAL A 98 5.27 2.26 -24.58
C VAL A 98 4.39 1.52 -23.58
N ALA A 99 3.89 0.32 -23.91
CA ALA A 99 2.96 -0.42 -23.07
C ALA A 99 3.54 -0.76 -21.68
N ALA A 100 4.82 -1.13 -21.62
CA ALA A 100 5.48 -1.48 -20.37
C ALA A 100 5.59 -0.26 -19.43
N GLU A 101 5.95 0.90 -19.99
CA GLU A 101 6.03 2.16 -19.23
C GLU A 101 4.66 2.61 -18.74
N LEU A 102 3.65 2.59 -19.63
CA LEU A 102 2.27 2.90 -19.28
C LEU A 102 1.82 2.08 -18.08
N ARG A 103 2.04 0.76 -18.11
CA ARG A 103 1.69 -0.15 -17.02
C ARG A 103 2.38 0.23 -15.70
N LEU A 104 3.67 0.57 -15.73
CA LEU A 104 4.41 0.95 -14.53
C LEU A 104 3.92 2.28 -13.93
N ARG A 105 3.53 3.24 -14.77
CA ARG A 105 3.04 4.55 -14.33
C ARG A 105 1.66 4.46 -13.70
N VAL A 106 0.73 3.77 -14.34
CA VAL A 106 -0.64 3.61 -13.80
C VAL A 106 -0.66 2.76 -12.52
N ALA A 107 0.27 1.81 -12.39
CA ALA A 107 0.43 1.01 -11.17
C ALA A 107 0.74 1.85 -9.92
N LYS A 108 1.43 2.99 -10.06
CA LYS A 108 1.72 3.90 -8.93
C LYS A 108 0.45 4.50 -8.31
N HIS A 109 -0.65 4.52 -9.07
CA HIS A 109 -1.92 5.12 -8.69
C HIS A 109 -2.99 4.06 -8.38
N GLY A 110 -2.62 2.77 -8.35
CA GLY A 110 -3.57 1.70 -8.02
C GLY A 110 -4.55 1.39 -9.15
N ALA A 111 -4.09 1.40 -10.40
CA ALA A 111 -4.94 1.14 -11.57
C ALA A 111 -5.60 -0.25 -11.54
N THR A 112 -4.85 -1.28 -11.13
CA THR A 112 -5.37 -2.66 -11.02
C THR A 112 -5.65 -3.06 -9.57
N MET A 113 -6.37 -4.16 -9.36
CA MET A 113 -6.61 -4.73 -8.03
C MET A 113 -5.30 -5.15 -7.34
N GLU A 114 -4.34 -5.69 -8.11
CA GLU A 114 -3.02 -6.04 -7.59
C GLU A 114 -2.28 -4.78 -7.10
N ASP A 115 -2.34 -3.70 -7.88
CA ASP A 115 -1.70 -2.43 -7.53
C ASP A 115 -2.35 -1.82 -6.28
N ARG A 116 -3.67 -1.83 -6.19
CA ARG A 116 -4.41 -1.38 -4.99
C ARG A 116 -4.02 -2.18 -3.76
N ALA A 117 -3.96 -3.51 -3.86
CA ALA A 117 -3.53 -4.37 -2.77
C ALA A 117 -2.08 -4.07 -2.35
N ARG A 118 -1.19 -3.84 -3.33
CA ARG A 118 0.22 -3.46 -3.10
C ARG A 118 0.34 -2.12 -2.38
N LEU A 119 -0.48 -1.14 -2.76
CA LEU A 119 -0.54 0.20 -2.15
C LEU A 119 -1.36 0.23 -0.86
N ARG A 120 -1.99 -0.90 -0.48
CA ARG A 120 -2.87 -1.03 0.70
C ARG A 120 -4.06 -0.07 0.65
N MET A 121 -4.62 0.13 -0.54
CA MET A 121 -5.86 0.87 -0.73
C MET A 121 -7.04 -0.05 -0.47
N ALA A 122 -7.94 0.35 0.42
CA ALA A 122 -9.20 -0.34 0.71
C ALA A 122 -10.37 0.61 0.41
N PHE A 123 -11.49 0.07 -0.07
CA PHE A 123 -12.72 0.84 -0.23
C PHE A 123 -13.47 0.82 1.11
N ALA A 124 -13.93 1.99 1.57
CA ALA A 124 -14.54 2.15 2.90
C ALA A 124 -15.75 1.24 3.17
N GLU A 125 -16.47 0.78 2.13
CA GLU A 125 -17.57 -0.18 2.29
C GLU A 125 -17.10 -1.59 2.69
N ALA A 126 -15.83 -1.94 2.44
CA ALA A 126 -15.23 -3.21 2.82
C ALA A 126 -14.75 -3.26 4.28
N ASP A 127 -14.50 -2.10 4.91
CA ASP A 127 -14.04 -2.04 6.31
C ASP A 127 -15.19 -2.35 7.31
N GLY A 128 -16.44 -2.30 6.86
CA GLY A 128 -17.60 -2.75 7.65
C GLY A 128 -17.67 -4.27 7.84
N ALA A 129 -16.96 -5.05 7.01
CA ALA A 129 -16.90 -6.51 7.10
C ALA A 129 -15.66 -7.03 7.85
N ASP A 130 -14.61 -6.21 8.00
CA ASP A 130 -13.35 -6.58 8.67
C ASP A 130 -13.11 -5.80 9.99
N GLY A 131 -14.17 -5.22 10.57
CA GLY A 131 -14.18 -4.58 11.89
C GLY A 131 -14.00 -5.54 13.09
N GLY A 132 -13.34 -6.68 12.89
CA GLY A 132 -13.41 -7.81 13.81
C GLY A 132 -12.12 -8.61 14.03
N GLN A 133 -10.92 -8.07 13.79
CA GLN A 133 -9.70 -8.79 14.21
C GLN A 133 -8.47 -7.89 14.45
N GLY A 134 -8.68 -6.75 15.11
CA GLY A 134 -7.62 -5.86 15.55
C GLY A 134 -7.27 -5.90 17.05
N SER A 135 -7.97 -6.68 17.89
CA SER A 135 -7.68 -6.73 19.34
C SER A 135 -7.15 -8.09 19.82
N SER A 136 -5.90 -8.07 20.26
CA SER A 136 -5.29 -8.96 21.27
C SER A 136 -5.50 -10.48 21.12
N GLY A 137 -4.74 -11.09 20.20
CA GLY A 137 -4.39 -12.53 20.30
C GLY A 137 -3.70 -12.91 21.63
N ALA A 138 -3.27 -11.93 22.42
CA ALA A 138 -2.72 -12.11 23.76
C ALA A 138 -3.74 -12.68 24.76
N ASP A 139 -5.01 -12.23 24.72
CA ASP A 139 -6.05 -12.73 25.64
C ASP A 139 -6.53 -14.12 25.25
N ALA A 140 -6.68 -14.36 23.94
CA ALA A 140 -7.04 -15.66 23.40
C ALA A 140 -5.96 -16.73 23.64
N ALA A 141 -4.67 -16.35 23.71
CA ALA A 141 -3.60 -17.26 24.12
C ALA A 141 -3.64 -17.52 25.64
N LYS A 142 -3.81 -16.49 26.47
CA LYS A 142 -3.90 -16.61 27.93
C LYS A 142 -5.05 -17.51 28.38
N ALA A 143 -6.21 -17.40 27.74
CA ALA A 143 -7.39 -18.22 28.02
C ALA A 143 -7.17 -19.71 27.69
N ARG A 144 -6.40 -20.01 26.63
CA ARG A 144 -6.10 -21.39 26.22
C ARG A 144 -5.19 -22.12 27.20
N TYR A 145 -4.22 -21.43 27.81
CA TYR A 145 -3.29 -22.02 28.78
C TYR A 145 -3.76 -21.95 30.24
N ALA A 146 -4.83 -21.22 30.54
CA ALA A 146 -5.33 -21.06 31.90
C ALA A 146 -5.79 -22.37 32.59
N LYS A 147 -6.17 -23.40 31.81
CA LYS A 147 -6.64 -24.69 32.34
C LYS A 147 -5.55 -25.76 32.44
N LEU A 148 -4.34 -25.48 31.97
CA LEU A 148 -3.22 -26.43 32.05
C LEU A 148 -2.57 -26.33 33.44
N ARG A 149 -2.72 -27.37 34.25
CA ARG A 149 -2.00 -27.52 35.52
C ARG A 149 -0.72 -28.31 35.30
N VAL A 150 0.40 -27.74 35.72
CA VAL A 150 1.70 -28.43 35.77
C VAL A 150 1.62 -29.54 36.81
N ILE A 151 1.74 -30.78 36.37
CA ILE A 151 1.95 -31.93 37.27
C ILE A 151 3.42 -31.90 37.68
N LYS A 152 3.70 -31.63 38.96
CA LYS A 152 5.04 -31.85 39.52
C LYS A 152 5.28 -33.36 39.60
N PRO A 153 6.39 -33.91 39.08
CA PRO A 153 6.75 -35.28 39.40
C PRO A 153 6.99 -35.38 40.91
N GLY A 154 6.23 -36.27 41.56
CA GLY A 154 6.33 -36.55 42.99
C GLY A 154 7.70 -37.09 43.34
N LYS A 155 8.29 -36.53 44.41
CA LYS A 155 9.28 -37.22 45.22
C LYS A 155 8.53 -38.18 46.12
N GLU A 156 8.75 -39.48 45.98
CA GLU A 156 8.45 -40.55 46.96
C GLU A 156 9.09 -41.84 46.41
N GLY A 157 9.87 -42.63 47.15
CA GLY A 157 10.24 -42.55 48.55
C GLY A 157 11.43 -43.48 48.84
N GLU A 158 12.11 -43.18 49.94
CA GLU A 158 12.90 -44.14 50.72
C GLU A 158 12.04 -45.37 51.04
N ALA A 159 12.61 -46.55 50.82
CA ALA A 159 12.21 -47.77 51.51
C ALA A 159 13.48 -48.43 52.06
N SER A 160 13.59 -48.42 53.38
CA SER A 160 14.57 -49.16 54.19
C SER A 160 14.01 -50.54 54.55
N GLY A 161 14.88 -51.55 54.54
CA GLY A 161 14.84 -52.63 55.55
C GLY A 161 14.42 -54.02 55.07
N GLY A 162 15.41 -54.90 54.97
CA GLY A 162 15.29 -56.36 54.87
C GLY A 162 16.69 -56.98 54.92
#